data_AF-D0P3A9-F1
#
_entry.id   AF-D0P3A9-F1
#
_cell.length_a   1.000
_cell.length_b   1.000
_cell.length_c   1.000
_cell.angle_alpha   90.00
_cell.angle_beta   90.00
_cell.angle_gamma   90.00
#
_symmetry.space_group_name_H-M   'P 1'
#
loop_
_entity.id
_entity.type
_entity.pdbx_description
1 polymer ?
#
loop_
_entity_poly.entity_id
_entity_poly.type
_entity_poly.pdbx_seq_one_letter_code
_entity_poly.pdbx_strand_id
1 'polypeptide(L)'
;MASSEHALEALPPGSTDPSANPHRPRFSWSVFWSYTGPGWLMSMAYLDPGNLEADLQSLYQILAARLGACTGRHLAQLCRSEYPPLVSFGLWIMTELAIIGSDIQEVLGSAVAFKLLFGLPLWLGCLLTGLDTFTFLALQRAGDFKTRYLEMFFLLLIATMCVCFFADFTMSDPDGIEIINGIVEPRMDKQNTMQAVAMLGAIIMPHNIFLHSAL
;
A
#
# COMPACT_ATOMS: atom_id res chain seq x y z
N MET A 1 0.68 -50.79 27.42
CA MET A 1 0.07 -49.47 27.15
C MET A 1 0.57 -48.57 28.27
N ALA A 2 1.55 -47.68 28.10
CA ALA A 2 1.81 -46.72 27.00
C ALA A 2 0.58 -45.79 26.81
N SER A 3 0.70 -44.46 26.83
CA SER A 3 1.89 -43.58 26.88
C SER A 3 1.53 -42.20 27.46
N SER A 4 2.45 -41.23 27.36
CA SER A 4 2.26 -39.76 27.43
C SER A 4 1.91 -39.11 28.78
N GLU A 5 2.85 -39.15 29.72
CA GLU A 5 3.18 -37.97 30.55
C GLU A 5 4.70 -37.80 30.59
N HIS A 6 5.22 -36.73 30.01
CA HIS A 6 6.60 -36.28 30.26
C HIS A 6 6.62 -34.76 30.37
N ALA A 7 6.22 -34.30 31.55
CA ALA A 7 6.62 -33.01 32.05
C ALA A 7 8.10 -33.05 32.46
N LEU A 8 8.80 -31.93 32.25
CA LEU A 8 9.65 -31.28 33.26
C LEU A 8 10.63 -32.18 34.05
N GLU A 9 11.75 -32.55 33.42
CA GLU A 9 13.01 -33.01 34.06
C GLU A 9 14.11 -33.06 32.97
N ALA A 10 15.35 -32.56 33.09
CA ALA A 10 16.03 -31.72 34.10
C ALA A 10 16.99 -30.72 33.40
N LEU A 11 17.63 -29.82 34.16
CA LEU A 11 18.84 -29.08 33.74
C LEU A 11 20.09 -29.72 34.40
N PRO A 12 21.20 -29.97 33.68
CA PRO A 12 22.44 -30.44 34.30
C PRO A 12 23.11 -29.33 35.12
N PRO A 13 23.69 -29.63 36.30
CA PRO A 13 24.23 -28.61 37.19
C PRO A 13 25.68 -28.22 36.83
N GLY A 14 25.99 -26.93 36.95
CA GLY A 14 27.35 -26.48 37.27
C GLY A 14 28.35 -26.32 36.11
N SER A 15 28.14 -25.33 35.25
CA SER A 15 29.26 -24.56 34.70
C SER A 15 28.95 -23.07 34.77
N THR A 16 29.34 -22.43 35.88
CA THR A 16 29.28 -20.98 36.06
C THR A 16 30.32 -20.32 35.16
N ASP A 17 29.91 -19.93 33.96
CA ASP A 17 30.64 -18.98 33.13
C ASP A 17 30.03 -17.57 33.32
N PRO A 18 30.72 -16.64 34.01
CA PRO A 18 30.20 -15.28 34.23
C PRO A 18 30.18 -14.42 32.95
N SER A 19 30.66 -14.94 31.81
CA SER A 19 30.82 -14.19 30.56
C SER A 19 29.70 -14.38 29.54
N ALA A 20 28.50 -14.79 29.99
CA ALA A 20 27.28 -14.88 29.18
C ALA A 20 26.78 -13.49 28.73
N ASN A 21 27.53 -12.87 27.81
CA ASN A 21 27.17 -11.64 27.12
C ASN A 21 25.92 -11.93 26.27
N PRO A 22 24.77 -11.26 26.52
CA PRO A 22 23.56 -11.52 25.74
C PRO A 22 23.83 -11.07 24.31
N HIS A 23 24.04 -12.04 23.41
CA HIS A 23 24.28 -11.81 22.00
C HIS A 23 23.08 -11.10 21.38
N ARG A 24 23.14 -9.75 21.38
CA ARG A 24 22.25 -8.90 20.60
C ARG A 24 22.26 -9.43 19.17
N PRO A 25 21.12 -9.75 18.56
CA PRO A 25 21.10 -10.22 17.18
C PRO A 25 21.77 -9.16 16.30
N ARG A 26 22.87 -9.53 15.63
CA ARG A 26 23.59 -8.60 14.75
C ARG A 26 22.63 -8.21 13.62
N PHE A 27 22.47 -6.91 13.40
CA PHE A 27 21.62 -6.40 12.33
C PHE A 27 22.11 -6.96 10.98
N SER A 28 21.34 -7.91 10.43
CA SER A 28 21.68 -8.60 9.18
C SER A 28 20.96 -7.91 8.04
N TRP A 29 21.71 -7.20 7.21
CA TRP A 29 21.19 -6.52 6.02
C TRP A 29 20.44 -7.46 5.07
N SER A 30 20.84 -8.73 4.99
CA SER A 30 20.12 -9.76 4.20
C SER A 30 18.75 -10.10 4.80
N VAL A 31 18.64 -10.18 6.12
CA VAL A 31 17.34 -10.38 6.80
C VAL A 31 16.47 -9.13 6.66
N PHE A 32 17.04 -7.94 6.83
CA PHE A 32 16.35 -6.68 6.59
C PHE A 32 15.80 -6.58 5.15
N TRP A 33 16.62 -6.92 4.14
CA TRP A 33 16.21 -7.02 2.73
C TRP A 33 15.12 -8.08 2.50
N SER A 34 15.15 -9.21 3.23
CA SER A 34 14.12 -10.23 3.10
C SER A 34 12.72 -9.79 3.60
N TYR A 35 12.67 -8.82 4.52
CA TYR A 35 11.46 -8.23 5.08
C TYR A 35 11.08 -6.85 4.51
N THR A 36 11.90 -6.25 3.62
CA THR A 36 11.56 -4.94 3.03
C THR A 36 10.55 -5.03 1.90
N GLY A 37 10.36 -6.20 1.26
CA GLY A 37 9.43 -6.37 0.14
C GLY A 37 7.97 -6.00 0.46
N PRO A 38 7.38 -6.44 1.58
CA PRO A 38 6.05 -5.98 2.02
C PRO A 38 6.00 -4.47 2.29
N GLY A 39 7.07 -3.90 2.85
CA GLY A 39 7.18 -2.46 3.10
C GLY A 39 7.27 -1.63 1.81
N TRP A 40 8.01 -2.13 0.81
CA TRP A 40 8.05 -1.57 -0.53
C TRP A 40 6.71 -1.71 -1.24
N LEU A 41 6.04 -2.87 -1.18
CA LEU A 41 4.67 -3.06 -1.67
C LEU A 41 3.70 -2.01 -1.11
N MET A 42 3.83 -1.64 0.17
CA MET A 42 3.08 -0.52 0.74
C MET A 42 3.54 0.83 0.21
N SER A 43 4.85 1.06 0.02
CA SER A 43 5.36 2.23 -0.70
C SER A 43 4.84 2.34 -2.16
N MET A 44 4.51 1.21 -2.80
CA MET A 44 3.99 1.17 -4.19
C MET A 44 2.52 1.59 -4.29
N ALA A 45 1.69 1.30 -3.29
CA ALA A 45 0.29 1.76 -3.25
C ALA A 45 0.14 3.29 -3.26
N TYR A 46 1.23 4.03 -2.99
CA TYR A 46 1.32 5.48 -2.99
C TYR A 46 1.80 6.12 -4.30
N LEU A 47 2.12 5.31 -5.32
CA LEU A 47 2.65 5.80 -6.61
C LEU A 47 1.69 5.52 -7.77
N ASP A 48 0.47 5.09 -7.45
CA ASP A 48 -0.67 5.07 -8.34
C ASP A 48 -0.98 6.51 -8.81
N PRO A 49 -1.28 6.78 -10.09
CA PRO A 49 -1.66 8.12 -10.59
C PRO A 49 -2.81 8.80 -9.82
N GLY A 50 -3.59 8.07 -9.02
CA GLY A 50 -4.59 8.64 -8.11
C GLY A 50 -4.07 9.14 -6.73
N ASN A 51 -2.84 8.83 -6.32
CA ASN A 51 -2.42 8.88 -4.90
C ASN A 51 -1.20 9.80 -4.61
N LEU A 52 -1.23 11.05 -5.07
CA LEU A 52 -0.23 12.11 -4.72
C LEU A 52 -0.34 12.61 -3.25
N GLU A 53 -0.62 11.69 -2.34
CA GLU A 53 -1.39 11.92 -1.11
C GLU A 53 -0.86 11.17 0.12
N ALA A 54 0.18 10.38 -0.13
CA ALA A 54 0.68 9.30 0.70
C ALA A 54 0.84 9.62 2.18
N ASP A 55 1.33 10.82 2.49
CA ASP A 55 1.86 11.18 3.80
C ASP A 55 0.78 11.09 4.89
N LEU A 56 -0.41 11.64 4.62
CA LEU A 56 -1.51 11.67 5.58
C LEU A 56 -2.18 10.29 5.70
N GLN A 57 -2.30 9.57 4.59
CA GLN A 57 -2.87 8.22 4.56
C GLN A 57 -1.95 7.20 5.28
N SER A 58 -0.63 7.41 5.25
CA SER A 58 0.35 6.57 5.95
C SER A 58 0.15 6.51 7.46
N LEU A 59 -0.25 7.63 8.07
CA LEU A 59 -0.53 7.70 9.51
C LEU A 59 -1.72 6.79 9.87
N TYR A 60 -2.80 6.83 9.09
CA TYR A 60 -3.97 5.97 9.28
C TYR A 60 -3.65 4.50 9.00
N GLN A 61 -2.86 4.20 7.97
CA GLN A 61 -2.41 2.84 7.66
C GLN A 61 -1.54 2.24 8.77
N ILE A 62 -0.59 3.00 9.34
CA ILE A 62 0.23 2.56 10.48
C ILE A 62 -0.64 2.30 11.71
N LEU A 63 -1.67 3.11 11.96
CA LEU A 63 -2.63 2.85 13.04
C LEU A 63 -3.45 1.57 12.80
N ALA A 64 -3.91 1.33 11.58
CA ALA A 64 -4.65 0.12 11.20
C ALA A 64 -3.79 -1.16 11.33
N ALA A 65 -2.54 -1.11 10.86
CA ALA A 65 -1.57 -2.20 11.00
C ALA A 65 -1.26 -2.50 12.48
N ARG A 66 -1.05 -1.47 13.30
CA ARG A 66 -0.83 -1.62 14.75
C ARG A 66 -2.05 -2.18 15.47
N LEU A 67 -3.26 -1.79 15.06
CA LEU A 67 -4.51 -2.34 15.60
C LEU A 67 -4.61 -3.85 15.29
N GLY A 68 -4.37 -4.24 14.04
CA GLY A 68 -4.34 -5.65 13.62
C GLY A 68 -3.29 -6.45 14.41
N ALA A 69 -2.06 -5.96 14.49
CA ALA A 69 -0.97 -6.60 15.22
C ALA A 69 -1.22 -6.74 16.74
N CYS A 70 -1.87 -5.76 17.37
CA CYS A 70 -2.15 -5.79 18.81
C CYS A 70 -3.43 -6.57 19.18
N THR A 71 -4.43 -6.66 18.30
CA THR A 71 -5.71 -7.34 18.60
C THR A 71 -5.88 -8.70 17.94
N GLY A 72 -5.08 -9.03 16.92
CA GLY A 72 -5.20 -10.27 16.15
C GLY A 72 -6.52 -10.41 15.38
N ARG A 73 -7.20 -9.28 15.11
CA ARG A 73 -8.51 -9.21 14.44
C ARG A 73 -8.48 -8.12 13.36
N HIS A 74 -9.22 -8.35 12.29
CA HIS A 74 -9.35 -7.36 11.22
C HIS A 74 -10.25 -6.20 11.65
N LEU A 75 -9.97 -4.98 11.18
CA LEU A 75 -10.79 -3.79 11.46
C LEU A 75 -12.27 -4.01 11.14
N ALA A 76 -12.59 -4.69 10.03
CA ALA A 76 -13.96 -5.05 9.67
C ALA A 76 -14.65 -5.98 10.71
N GLN A 77 -13.90 -6.90 11.33
CA GLN A 77 -14.40 -7.76 12.41
C GLN A 77 -14.61 -6.96 13.69
N LEU A 78 -13.68 -6.06 14.04
CA LEU A 78 -13.78 -5.21 15.22
C LEU A 78 -14.95 -4.22 15.11
N CYS A 79 -15.12 -3.58 13.94
CA CYS A 79 -16.29 -2.76 13.64
C CYS A 79 -17.59 -3.57 13.75
N ARG A 80 -17.61 -4.84 13.33
CA ARG A 80 -18.80 -5.68 13.44
C ARG A 80 -19.07 -6.20 14.85
N SER A 81 -18.08 -6.21 15.75
CA SER A 81 -18.30 -6.53 17.17
C SER A 81 -18.71 -5.31 18.02
N GLU A 82 -18.25 -4.11 17.67
CA GLU A 82 -18.56 -2.87 18.42
C GLU A 82 -19.83 -2.16 17.92
N TYR A 83 -20.07 -2.14 16.60
CA TYR A 83 -21.22 -1.42 16.03
C TYR A 83 -22.46 -2.29 15.83
N PRO A 84 -23.68 -1.73 15.99
CA PRO A 84 -24.92 -2.44 15.70
C PRO A 84 -24.98 -2.86 14.21
N PRO A 85 -25.71 -3.95 13.89
CA PRO A 85 -25.64 -4.59 12.57
C PRO A 85 -26.05 -3.67 11.40
N LEU A 86 -26.92 -2.69 11.62
CA LEU A 86 -27.30 -1.67 10.64
C LEU A 86 -26.12 -0.77 10.23
N VAL A 87 -25.30 -0.34 11.20
CA VAL A 87 -24.11 0.48 10.94
C VAL A 87 -23.03 -0.35 10.28
N SER A 88 -22.81 -1.59 10.72
CA SER A 88 -21.89 -2.53 10.06
C SER A 88 -22.27 -2.79 8.59
N PHE A 89 -23.57 -2.87 8.27
CA PHE A 89 -24.04 -3.02 6.89
C PHE A 89 -23.86 -1.74 6.06
N GLY A 90 -24.11 -0.56 6.64
CA GLY A 90 -23.83 0.72 5.98
C GLY A 90 -22.35 0.91 5.67
N LEU A 91 -21.45 0.57 6.60
CA LEU A 91 -20.00 0.58 6.39
C LEU A 91 -19.56 -0.37 5.28
N TRP A 92 -20.19 -1.55 5.18
CA TRP A 92 -19.92 -2.49 4.08
C TRP A 92 -20.29 -1.90 2.72
N ILE A 93 -21.49 -1.33 2.57
CA ILE A 93 -21.91 -0.68 1.31
C ILE A 93 -20.97 0.48 0.93
N MET A 94 -20.58 1.32 1.89
CA MET A 94 -19.67 2.44 1.64
C MET A 94 -18.28 1.96 1.17
N THR A 95 -17.79 0.85 1.72
CA THR A 95 -16.51 0.25 1.31
C THR A 95 -16.61 -0.38 -0.08
N GLU A 96 -17.68 -1.10 -0.36
CA GLU A 96 -17.93 -1.71 -1.67
C GLU A 96 -17.99 -0.65 -2.79
N LEU A 97 -18.74 0.44 -2.56
CA LEU A 97 -18.82 1.58 -3.48
C LEU A 97 -17.47 2.28 -3.67
N ALA A 98 -16.64 2.36 -2.63
CA ALA A 98 -15.31 2.96 -2.72
C ALA A 98 -14.32 2.07 -3.49
N ILE A 99 -14.45 0.74 -3.43
CA ILE A 99 -13.64 -0.19 -4.24
C ILE A 99 -14.03 -0.05 -5.71
N ILE A 100 -15.33 -0.08 -6.03
CA ILE A 100 -15.84 0.11 -7.40
C ILE A 100 -15.41 1.47 -7.96
N GLY A 101 -15.44 2.53 -7.15
CA GLY A 101 -14.98 3.87 -7.56
C GLY A 101 -13.49 3.92 -7.91
N SER A 102 -12.66 3.19 -7.16
CA SER A 102 -11.21 3.10 -7.41
C SER A 102 -10.89 2.35 -8.70
N ASP A 103 -11.50 1.18 -8.89
CA ASP A 103 -11.35 0.33 -10.09
C ASP A 103 -11.74 1.10 -11.37
N ILE A 104 -12.81 1.90 -11.32
CA ILE A 104 -13.22 2.78 -12.43
C ILE A 104 -12.13 3.82 -12.77
N GLN A 105 -11.44 4.39 -11.77
CA GLN A 105 -10.37 5.36 -12.00
C GLN A 105 -9.13 4.71 -12.64
N GLU A 106 -8.73 3.53 -12.16
CA GLU A 106 -7.62 2.74 -12.72
C GLU A 106 -7.86 2.38 -14.20
N VAL A 107 -9.06 1.86 -14.51
CA VAL A 107 -9.46 1.51 -15.88
C VAL A 107 -9.52 2.74 -16.79
N LEU A 108 -10.02 3.88 -16.31
CA LEU A 108 -10.06 5.12 -17.08
C LEU A 108 -8.65 5.68 -17.34
N GLY A 109 -7.77 5.68 -16.33
CA GLY A 109 -6.38 6.13 -16.46
C GLY A 109 -5.63 5.32 -17.52
N SER A 110 -5.69 4.00 -17.43
CA SER A 110 -5.07 3.08 -18.39
C SER A 110 -5.64 3.23 -19.81
N ALA A 111 -6.97 3.37 -19.96
CA ALA A 111 -7.60 3.56 -21.26
C ALA A 111 -7.21 4.90 -21.92
N VAL A 112 -7.04 5.97 -21.15
CA VAL A 112 -6.53 7.26 -21.65
C VAL A 112 -5.06 7.17 -22.01
N ALA A 113 -4.23 6.49 -21.21
CA ALA A 113 -2.82 6.26 -21.51
C ALA A 113 -2.63 5.50 -22.84
N PHE A 114 -3.36 4.40 -23.07
CA PHE A 114 -3.31 3.67 -24.35
C PHE A 114 -3.79 4.50 -25.54
N LYS A 115 -4.78 5.38 -25.33
CA LYS A 115 -5.25 6.32 -26.36
C LYS A 115 -4.18 7.35 -26.74
N LEU A 116 -3.42 7.86 -25.76
CA LEU A 116 -2.33 8.82 -26.00
C LEU A 116 -1.10 8.16 -26.62
N LEU A 117 -0.72 6.95 -26.15
CA LEU A 117 0.50 6.28 -26.56
C LEU A 117 0.39 5.57 -27.93
N PHE A 118 -0.75 4.93 -28.20
CA PHE A 118 -0.94 4.09 -29.40
C PHE A 118 -2.08 4.57 -30.32
N GLY A 119 -2.78 5.66 -29.98
CA GLY A 119 -3.93 6.14 -30.75
C GLY A 119 -5.16 5.22 -30.69
N LEU A 120 -5.19 4.25 -29.78
CA LEU A 120 -6.24 3.23 -29.71
C LEU A 120 -7.58 3.81 -29.24
N PRO A 121 -8.72 3.29 -29.73
CA PRO A 121 -10.03 3.73 -29.27
C PRO A 121 -10.29 3.25 -27.83
N LEU A 122 -10.98 4.08 -27.04
CA LEU A 122 -11.17 3.87 -25.59
C LEU A 122 -11.70 2.47 -25.23
N TRP A 123 -12.65 1.94 -26.02
CA TRP A 123 -13.23 0.61 -25.77
C TRP A 123 -12.19 -0.52 -25.81
N LEU A 124 -11.15 -0.39 -26.64
CA LEU A 124 -10.07 -1.37 -26.74
C LEU A 124 -9.08 -1.21 -25.57
N GLY A 125 -8.85 0.03 -25.11
CA GLY A 125 -8.08 0.32 -23.89
C GLY A 125 -8.73 -0.28 -22.63
N CYS A 126 -10.05 -0.13 -22.46
CA CYS A 126 -10.80 -0.76 -21.37
C CYS A 126 -10.72 -2.30 -21.43
N LEU A 127 -10.83 -2.88 -22.64
CA LEU A 127 -10.74 -4.33 -22.82
C LEU A 127 -9.35 -4.89 -22.47
N LEU A 128 -8.28 -4.18 -22.85
CA LEU A 128 -6.90 -4.54 -22.50
C LEU A 128 -6.66 -4.45 -20.99
N THR A 129 -7.16 -3.39 -20.34
CA THR A 129 -7.00 -3.23 -18.89
C THR A 129 -7.72 -4.34 -18.12
N GLY A 130 -8.96 -4.66 -18.47
CA GLY A 130 -9.68 -5.77 -17.85
C GLY A 130 -8.97 -7.12 -18.05
N LEU A 131 -8.37 -7.35 -19.23
CA LEU A 131 -7.56 -8.55 -19.48
C LEU A 131 -6.30 -8.59 -18.60
N ASP A 132 -5.67 -7.46 -18.34
CA ASP A 132 -4.52 -7.35 -17.43
C ASP A 132 -4.93 -7.66 -15.98
N THR A 133 -6.02 -7.08 -15.47
CA THR A 133 -6.55 -7.38 -14.13
C THR A 133 -6.88 -8.88 -13.96
N PHE A 134 -7.51 -9.51 -14.97
CA PHE A 134 -7.75 -10.96 -14.96
C PHE A 134 -6.45 -11.77 -15.01
N THR A 135 -5.45 -11.32 -15.77
CA THR A 135 -4.14 -11.96 -15.87
C THR A 135 -3.38 -11.89 -14.55
N PHE A 136 -3.42 -10.72 -13.89
CA PHE A 136 -2.84 -10.49 -12.56
C PHE A 136 -3.47 -11.39 -11.50
N LEU A 137 -4.82 -11.46 -11.45
CA LEU A 137 -5.54 -12.31 -10.50
C LEU A 137 -5.26 -13.81 -10.73
N ALA A 138 -5.12 -14.23 -11.99
CA ALA A 138 -4.72 -15.60 -12.35
C ALA A 138 -3.26 -15.90 -11.94
N LEU A 139 -2.36 -14.92 -12.06
CA LEU A 139 -0.97 -15.03 -11.60
C LEU A 139 -0.86 -15.13 -10.07
N GLN A 140 -1.62 -14.32 -9.33
CA GLN A 140 -1.65 -14.34 -7.87
C GLN A 140 -2.16 -15.68 -7.32
N ARG A 141 -3.19 -16.26 -7.94
CA ARG A 141 -3.69 -17.61 -7.60
C ARG A 141 -2.66 -18.72 -7.85
N ALA A 142 -1.63 -18.48 -8.68
CA ALA A 142 -0.75 -19.51 -9.23
C ALA A 142 0.63 -19.62 -8.57
N GLY A 143 0.90 -18.99 -7.42
CA GLY A 143 1.95 -19.45 -6.51
C GLY A 143 2.68 -18.40 -5.67
N ASP A 144 2.86 -18.73 -4.38
CA ASP A 144 3.56 -17.94 -3.36
C ASP A 144 5.02 -17.58 -3.71
N PHE A 145 5.67 -18.40 -4.56
CA PHE A 145 7.05 -18.16 -5.00
C PHE A 145 7.16 -17.06 -6.07
N LYS A 146 6.06 -16.71 -6.75
CA LYS A 146 6.04 -15.66 -7.80
C LYS A 146 5.96 -14.25 -7.23
N THR A 147 5.58 -14.08 -5.97
CA THR A 147 5.43 -12.79 -5.30
C THR A 147 6.70 -11.92 -5.44
N ARG A 148 7.89 -12.50 -5.26
CA ARG A 148 9.19 -11.80 -5.44
C ARG A 148 9.45 -11.33 -6.87
N TYR A 149 8.91 -12.03 -7.89
CA TYR A 149 9.04 -11.62 -9.29
C TYR A 149 8.03 -10.53 -9.67
N LEU A 150 6.80 -10.62 -9.14
CA LEU A 150 5.79 -9.57 -9.29
C LEU A 150 6.23 -8.26 -8.60
N GLU A 151 6.82 -8.36 -7.39
CA GLU A 151 7.43 -7.24 -6.68
C GLU A 151 8.47 -6.52 -7.54
N MET A 152 9.44 -7.25 -8.12
CA MET A 152 10.44 -6.67 -9.02
C MET A 152 9.87 -6.08 -10.32
N PHE A 153 8.75 -6.63 -10.82
CA PHE A 153 8.06 -6.09 -11.99
C PHE A 153 7.38 -4.74 -11.70
N PHE A 154 6.66 -4.62 -10.58
CA PHE A 154 6.08 -3.35 -10.16
C PHE A 154 7.14 -2.31 -9.80
N LEU A 155 8.24 -2.70 -9.16
CA LEU A 155 9.38 -1.81 -8.89
C LEU A 155 9.96 -1.23 -10.20
N LEU A 156 10.01 -2.01 -11.28
CA LEU A 156 10.47 -1.55 -12.59
C LEU A 156 9.49 -0.56 -13.25
N LEU A 157 8.17 -0.83 -13.17
CA LEU A 157 7.14 0.10 -13.65
C LEU A 157 7.21 1.45 -12.92
N ILE A 158 7.33 1.42 -11.59
CA ILE A 158 7.43 2.62 -10.75
C ILE A 158 8.74 3.38 -11.01
N ALA A 159 9.87 2.67 -11.10
CA ALA A 159 11.14 3.30 -11.47
C ALA A 159 11.05 4.02 -12.83
N THR A 160 10.31 3.45 -13.79
CA THR A 160 10.05 4.08 -15.09
C THR A 160 9.20 5.34 -14.95
N MET A 161 8.10 5.31 -14.16
CA MET A 161 7.30 6.51 -13.85
C MET A 161 8.14 7.62 -13.20
N CYS A 162 8.93 7.29 -12.17
CA CYS A 162 9.81 8.25 -11.50
C CYS A 162 10.84 8.87 -12.45
N VAL A 163 11.42 8.09 -13.36
CA VAL A 163 12.37 8.58 -14.37
C VAL A 163 11.68 9.49 -15.38
N CYS A 164 10.47 9.16 -15.84
CA CYS A 164 9.69 10.03 -16.71
C CYS A 164 9.36 11.37 -16.04
N PHE A 165 8.79 11.35 -14.83
CA PHE A 165 8.49 12.58 -14.09
C PHE A 165 9.73 13.42 -13.80
N PHE A 166 10.87 12.80 -13.48
CA PHE A 166 12.12 13.52 -13.28
C PHE A 166 12.64 14.15 -14.58
N ALA A 167 12.56 13.44 -15.70
CA ALA A 167 12.90 13.99 -17.02
C ALA A 167 12.01 15.19 -17.35
N ASP A 168 10.69 15.06 -17.24
CA ASP A 168 9.73 16.14 -17.48
C ASP A 168 9.99 17.35 -16.55
N PHE A 169 10.26 17.11 -15.26
CA PHE A 169 10.58 18.17 -14.29
C PHE A 169 11.88 18.91 -14.66
N THR A 170 12.93 18.20 -15.08
CA THR A 170 14.19 18.82 -15.53
C THR A 170 14.09 19.51 -16.89
N MET A 171 13.18 19.08 -17.77
CA MET A 171 12.94 19.72 -19.07
C MET A 171 11.99 20.92 -19.01
N SER A 172 11.19 21.05 -17.95
CA SER A 172 10.20 22.11 -17.81
C SER A 172 10.77 23.44 -17.28
N ASP A 173 12.07 23.50 -16.98
CA ASP A 173 12.77 24.65 -16.34
C ASP A 173 11.94 25.37 -15.25
N PRO A 174 11.40 24.66 -14.24
CA PRO A 174 10.56 25.29 -13.23
C PRO A 174 11.38 26.20 -12.32
N ASP A 175 10.85 27.39 -12.02
CA ASP A 175 11.47 28.34 -11.09
C ASP A 175 11.51 27.77 -9.67
N GLY A 176 12.64 27.12 -9.32
CA GLY A 176 12.81 26.46 -8.03
C GLY A 176 12.69 27.40 -6.83
N ILE A 177 12.96 28.70 -7.02
CA ILE A 177 12.72 29.75 -6.02
C ILE A 177 11.21 29.96 -5.81
N GLU A 178 10.40 29.94 -6.87
CA GLU A 178 8.95 30.09 -6.79
C GLU A 178 8.30 28.83 -6.17
N ILE A 179 8.80 27.63 -6.47
CA ILE A 179 8.40 26.39 -5.79
C ILE A 179 8.64 26.47 -4.27
N ILE A 180 9.85 26.86 -3.85
CA ILE A 180 10.20 26.97 -2.42
C ILE A 180 9.34 28.05 -1.75
N ASN A 181 9.12 29.19 -2.41
CA ASN A 181 8.24 30.24 -1.90
C ASN A 181 6.78 29.77 -1.81
N GLY A 182 6.28 28.95 -2.74
CA GLY A 182 4.94 28.37 -2.68
C GLY A 182 4.74 27.32 -1.59
N ILE A 183 5.81 26.60 -1.21
CA ILE A 183 5.80 25.67 -0.07
C ILE A 183 5.77 26.44 1.27
N VAL A 184 6.48 27.58 1.35
CA VAL A 184 6.58 28.39 2.59
C VAL A 184 5.40 29.36 2.76
N GLU A 185 4.97 30.00 1.68
CA GLU A 185 3.76 30.82 1.60
C GLU A 185 2.76 30.20 0.61
N PRO A 186 1.87 29.28 1.06
CA PRO A 186 0.83 28.69 0.22
C PRO A 186 -0.26 29.73 -0.15
N ARG A 187 0.02 30.54 -1.17
CA ARG A 187 -0.89 31.56 -1.70
C ARG A 187 -1.91 30.93 -2.65
N MET A 188 -3.06 30.56 -2.11
CA MET A 188 -4.21 30.07 -2.87
C MET A 188 -4.97 31.24 -3.49
N ASP A 189 -5.08 31.30 -4.82
CA ASP A 189 -6.10 32.11 -5.47
C ASP A 189 -7.48 31.46 -5.36
N LYS A 190 -8.54 32.28 -5.40
CA LYS A 190 -9.93 31.82 -5.32
C LYS A 190 -10.30 30.84 -6.43
N GLN A 191 -9.70 30.94 -7.62
CA GLN A 191 -9.95 30.02 -8.72
C GLN A 191 -9.40 28.61 -8.43
N ASN A 192 -8.23 28.51 -7.79
CA ASN A 192 -7.55 27.24 -7.53
C ASN A 192 -8.02 26.56 -6.23
N THR A 193 -8.73 27.30 -5.37
CA THR A 193 -9.24 26.81 -4.08
C THR A 193 -10.10 25.55 -4.23
N MET A 194 -10.96 25.48 -5.27
CA MET A 194 -11.78 24.29 -5.52
C MET A 194 -10.96 23.05 -5.88
N GLN A 195 -9.86 23.22 -6.62
CA GLN A 195 -8.97 22.11 -6.99
C GLN A 195 -8.12 21.66 -5.79
N ALA A 196 -7.63 22.60 -4.97
CA ALA A 196 -6.93 22.27 -3.73
C ALA A 196 -7.85 21.55 -2.72
N VAL A 197 -9.11 21.95 -2.61
CA VAL A 197 -10.12 21.25 -1.78
C VAL A 197 -10.48 19.89 -2.38
N ALA A 198 -10.54 19.75 -3.71
CA ALA A 198 -10.76 18.45 -4.36
C ALA A 198 -9.60 17.47 -4.11
N MET A 199 -8.35 17.94 -4.17
CA MET A 199 -7.18 17.14 -3.77
C MET A 199 -7.23 16.82 -2.27
N LEU A 200 -7.53 17.78 -1.39
CA LEU A 200 -7.74 17.50 0.04
C LEU A 200 -8.89 16.53 0.35
N GLY A 201 -9.86 16.40 -0.54
CA GLY A 201 -10.96 15.44 -0.44
C GLY A 201 -10.65 14.07 -1.01
N ALA A 202 -9.69 13.96 -1.93
CA ALA A 202 -9.22 12.68 -2.47
C ALA A 202 -8.39 11.90 -1.41
N ILE A 203 -7.59 12.59 -0.57
CA ILE A 203 -7.12 12.24 0.81
C ILE A 203 -7.10 10.73 1.16
N ILE A 204 -8.32 10.25 1.32
CA ILE A 204 -8.68 9.14 2.17
C ILE A 204 -9.27 8.09 1.26
N MET A 205 -8.47 7.07 0.93
CA MET A 205 -8.93 5.86 0.25
C MET A 205 -9.45 4.86 1.30
N PRO A 206 -10.77 4.83 1.61
CA PRO A 206 -11.26 4.19 2.83
C PRO A 206 -11.11 2.66 2.81
N HIS A 207 -11.15 2.04 1.63
CA HIS A 207 -11.01 0.60 1.49
C HIS A 207 -9.60 0.11 1.87
N ASN A 208 -8.57 0.94 1.66
CA ASN A 208 -7.17 0.61 1.93
C ASN A 208 -6.93 0.43 3.45
N ILE A 209 -7.66 1.19 4.28
CA ILE A 209 -7.60 1.10 5.75
C ILE A 209 -8.10 -0.27 6.25
N PHE A 210 -9.14 -0.84 5.62
CA PHE A 210 -9.64 -2.18 5.96
C PHE A 210 -8.67 -3.28 5.51
N LEU A 211 -8.08 -3.14 4.32
CA LEU A 211 -7.15 -4.11 3.75
C LEU A 211 -5.84 -4.19 4.55
N HIS A 212 -5.27 -3.04 4.94
CA HIS A 212 -4.03 -2.98 5.72
C HIS A 212 -4.21 -3.51 7.17
N SER A 213 -5.43 -3.61 7.68
CA SER A 213 -5.72 -4.29 8.95
C SER A 213 -5.83 -5.83 8.82
N ALA A 214 -5.70 -6.37 7.60
CA ALA A 214 -5.79 -7.80 7.32
C ALA A 214 -4.48 -8.43 6.80
N LEU A 215 -3.46 -7.60 6.54
CA LEU A 215 -2.06 -7.99 6.34
C LEU A 215 -1.29 -8.07 7.66
#